data_AF-A0A355QC53-F1
#
_entry.id   AF-A0A355QC53-F1
#
_cell.length_a   1.000
_cell.length_b   1.000
_cell.length_c   1.000
_cell.angle_alpha   90.00
_cell.angle_beta   90.00
_cell.angle_gamma   90.00
#
_symmetry.space_group_name_H-M   'P 1'
#
loop_
_entity.id
_entity.type
_entity.pdbx_description
1 polymer ?
#
loop_
_entity_poly.entity_id
_entity_poly.type
_entity_poly.pdbx_seq_one_letter_code
_entity_poly.pdbx_strand_id
1 'polypeptide(L)' 'MRAATDWDPRSWRHHPAFQQPDWPDDAAHEAIIKEIGNLPPLVFAGEARDLTESLAAVSRGEAF' A
#
# COMPACT_ATOMS: atom_id res chain seq x y z
N MET A 1 23.07 8.70 -2.57
CA MET A 1 22.08 8.09 -3.48
C MET A 1 21.54 6.84 -2.80
N ARG A 2 20.23 6.76 -2.49
CA ARG A 2 19.62 5.48 -2.08
C ARG A 2 19.72 4.53 -3.27
N ALA A 3 20.20 3.31 -3.06
CA ALA A 3 20.12 2.26 -4.08
C ALA A 3 18.64 2.09 -4.48
N ALA A 4 18.35 1.97 -5.77
CA ALA A 4 17.01 1.62 -6.22
C ALA A 4 16.68 0.25 -5.62
N THR A 5 15.74 0.21 -4.69
CA THR A 5 15.15 -1.04 -4.21
C THR A 5 14.44 -1.70 -5.38
N ASP A 6 14.57 -3.03 -5.50
CA ASP A 6 13.79 -3.88 -6.42
C ASP A 6 12.33 -3.99 -5.98
N TRP A 7 11.72 -2.83 -5.72
CA TRP A 7 10.40 -2.70 -5.13
C TRP A 7 9.39 -2.39 -6.22
N ASP A 8 8.40 -3.26 -6.35
CA ASP A 8 7.14 -3.00 -7.02
C ASP A 8 5.97 -3.39 -6.10
N PRO A 9 4.74 -2.92 -6.36
CA PRO A 9 3.57 -3.25 -5.54
C PRO A 9 3.27 -4.74 -5.38
N ARG A 10 3.83 -5.63 -6.23
CA ARG A 10 3.64 -7.08 -6.12
C ARG A 10 4.79 -7.80 -5.40
N SER A 11 5.91 -7.13 -5.14
CA SER A 11 7.09 -7.71 -4.50
C SER A 11 6.81 -8.36 -3.14
N TRP A 12 5.77 -7.91 -2.41
CA TRP A 12 5.36 -8.51 -1.13
C TRP A 12 4.95 -9.98 -1.25
N ARG A 13 4.46 -10.42 -2.42
CA ARG A 13 4.01 -11.80 -2.66
C ARG A 13 5.14 -12.83 -2.57
N HIS A 14 6.40 -12.39 -2.62
CA HIS A 14 7.57 -13.23 -2.42
C HIS A 14 7.93 -13.45 -0.94
N HIS A 15 7.18 -12.84 -0.01
CA HIS A 15 7.38 -12.97 1.43
C HIS A 15 6.21 -13.71 2.09
N PRO A 16 6.42 -14.36 3.25
CA PRO A 16 5.33 -14.94 4.02
C PRO A 16 4.31 -13.87 4.44
N ALA A 17 3.05 -14.06 4.06
CA ALA A 17 1.93 -13.22 4.46
C ALA A 17 0.90 -14.06 5.23
N PHE A 18 0.82 -13.87 6.54
CA PHE A 18 -0.17 -14.54 7.38
C PHE A 18 -1.55 -13.89 7.23
N GLN A 19 -2.60 -14.61 7.67
CA GLN A 19 -4.00 -14.13 7.65
C GLN A 19 -4.54 -13.81 6.25
N GLN A 20 -3.96 -14.39 5.20
CA GLN A 20 -4.56 -14.34 3.87
C GLN A 20 -5.67 -15.39 3.76
N PRO A 21 -6.83 -15.06 3.19
CA PRO A 21 -7.87 -16.04 2.92
C PRO A 21 -7.46 -16.98 1.79
N ASP A 22 -7.94 -18.22 1.86
CA ASP A 22 -7.85 -19.17 0.75
C ASP A 22 -8.96 -18.86 -0.25
N TRP A 23 -8.64 -18.10 -1.31
CA TRP A 23 -9.59 -17.80 -2.37
C TRP A 23 -9.85 -19.06 -3.22
N PRO A 24 -11.11 -19.47 -3.44
CA PRO A 24 -11.42 -20.72 -4.13
C PRO A 24 -11.30 -20.66 -5.67
N ASP A 25 -11.26 -19.45 -6.24
CA ASP A 25 -11.20 -19.22 -7.69
C ASP A 25 -10.21 -18.10 -8.02
N ASP A 26 -9.05 -18.49 -8.53
CA ASP A 26 -7.97 -17.57 -8.91
C ASP A 26 -8.35 -16.64 -10.07
N ALA A 27 -9.17 -17.12 -11.01
CA ALA A 27 -9.58 -16.32 -12.17
C ALA A 27 -10.54 -15.20 -11.74
N ALA A 28 -11.49 -15.52 -10.86
CA ALA A 28 -12.38 -14.52 -10.27
C ALA A 28 -11.60 -13.52 -9.40
N HIS A 29 -10.64 -14.00 -8.59
CA HIS A 29 -9.80 -13.15 -7.76
C HIS A 29 -8.99 -12.12 -8.57
N GLU A 30 -8.31 -12.56 -9.64
CA GLU A 30 -7.55 -11.66 -10.51
C GLU A 30 -8.46 -10.68 -11.29
N ALA A 31 -9.65 -11.12 -11.70
CA ALA A 31 -10.63 -10.25 -12.35
C ALA A 31 -11.06 -9.08 -11.44
N ILE A 32 -11.34 -9.37 -10.16
CA ILE A 32 -11.74 -8.35 -9.18
C ILE A 32 -10.58 -7.41 -8.83
N ILE A 33 -9.34 -7.92 -8.69
CA ILE A 33 -8.17 -7.05 -8.50
C ILE A 33 -8.03 -6.07 -9.66
N LYS A 34 -8.19 -6.54 -10.90
CA LYS A 34 -8.13 -5.68 -12.08
C LYS A 34 -9.24 -4.63 -12.11
N GLU A 35 -10.46 -5.01 -11.73
CA GLU A 35 -11.58 -4.07 -11.64
C GLU A 35 -11.30 -2.96 -10.63
N ILE A 36 -10.92 -3.32 -9.40
CA ILE A 36 -10.61 -2.37 -8.33
C ILE A 36 -9.46 -1.44 -8.72
N GLY A 37 -8.45 -1.96 -9.43
CA GLY A 37 -7.32 -1.16 -9.93
C GLY A 37 -7.70 -0.03 -10.89
N ASN A 38 -8.90 -0.06 -11.50
CA ASN A 38 -9.40 0.99 -12.37
C ASN A 38 -10.29 2.01 -11.66
N LEU A 39 -10.66 1.78 -10.41
CA LEU A 39 -11.50 2.69 -9.64
C LEU A 39 -10.68 3.90 -9.17
N PRO A 40 -11.33 5.05 -8.92
CA PRO A 40 -10.65 6.22 -8.36
C PRO A 40 -9.98 5.90 -7.02
N PRO A 41 -8.82 6.52 -6.72
CA PRO A 41 -8.18 6.35 -5.43
C PRO A 41 -9.02 6.98 -4.32
N LEU A 42 -8.96 6.41 -3.12
CA LEU A 42 -9.68 6.93 -1.95
C LEU A 42 -9.05 8.22 -1.40
N VAL A 43 -7.75 8.40 -1.60
CA VAL A 43 -6.98 9.57 -1.15
C VAL A 43 -5.96 9.97 -2.21
N PHE A 44 -5.62 11.25 -2.25
CA PHE A 44 -4.58 11.80 -3.10
C PHE A 44 -3.19 11.63 -2.47
N ALA A 45 -2.16 11.58 -3.32
CA ALA A 45 -0.77 11.49 -2.85
C ALA A 45 -0.33 12.70 -2.00
N GLY A 46 -0.98 13.86 -2.12
CA GLY A 46 -0.75 15.03 -1.27
C GLY A 46 -1.14 14.76 0.18
N GLU A 47 -2.35 14.22 0.40
CA GLU A 47 -2.87 13.94 1.74
C GLU A 47 -1.98 12.99 2.54
N ALA A 48 -1.40 11.98 1.88
CA ALA A 48 -0.43 11.08 2.52
C ALA A 48 0.88 11.77 2.91
N ARG A 49 1.33 12.77 2.13
CA ARG A 49 2.52 13.57 2.48
C ARG A 49 2.23 14.51 3.64
N ASP A 50 1.07 15.17 3.62
CA ASP A 50 0.63 16.06 4.70
C ASP A 50 0.52 15.31 6.03
N LEU A 51 -0.02 14.08 5.99
CA LEU A 51 -0.06 13.20 7.16
C LEU A 51 1.36 12.80 7.61
N THR A 52 2.27 12.52 6.67
CA THR A 52 3.66 12.19 7.01
C THR A 52 4.37 13.35 7.72
N GLU A 53 4.16 14.58 7.27
CA GLU A 53 4.70 15.78 7.93
C GLU A 53 4.11 15.97 9.33
N SER A 54 2.80 15.72 9.49
CA SER A 54 2.13 15.77 10.79
C SER A 54 2.69 14.73 11.76
N LEU A 55 2.88 13.48 11.30
CA LEU A 55 3.52 12.42 12.09
C LEU A 55 4.98 12.75 12.43
N ALA A 56 5.70 13.46 11.55
CA ALA A 56 7.04 13.92 11.84
C ALA A 56 7.04 14.92 13.02
N ALA A 57 6.08 15.82 13.10
CA ALA A 57 5.91 16.72 14.26
C ALA A 57 5.61 15.93 15.55
N VAL A 58 4.72 14.93 15.49
CA VAL A 58 4.44 14.03 16.64
C VAL A 58 5.71 13.34 17.12
N SER A 59 6.51 12.78 16.20
CA SER A 59 7.77 12.12 16.56
C SER A 59 8.79 13.02 17.24
N ARG A 60 8.72 14.34 17.02
CA ARG A 60 9.58 15.36 17.66
C ARG A 60 8.98 15.89 18.97
N GLY A 61 7.78 15.45 19.36
CA GLY A 61 7.06 15.95 20.53
C GLY A 61 6.42 17.31 20.32
N GLU A 62 6.23 17.74 19.07
CA GLU A 62 5.64 19.04 18.70
C GLU A 62 4.11 18.93 18.49
N ALA A 63 3.57 17.71 18.45
CA ALA A 63 2.14 17.39 18.29
C ALA A 63 1.81 16.06 19.02
N PHE A 64 0.53 15.67 19.04
CA PHE A 64 0.02 14.41 19.60
C PHE A 64 -0.75 13.62 18.55
#